data_AF-K2A7W0-F1
#
_entry.id   AF-K2A7W0-F1
#
_cell.length_a   1.000
_cell.length_b   1.000
_cell.length_c   1.000
_cell.angle_alpha   90.00
_cell.angle_beta   90.00
_cell.angle_gamma   90.00
#
_symmetry.space_group_name_H-M   'P 1'
#
loop_
_entity.id
_entity.type
_entity.pdbx_description
1 polymer ?
#
loop_
_entity_poly.entity_id
_entity_poly.type
_entity_poly.pdbx_seq_one_letter_code
_entity_poly.pdbx_strand_id
1 'polypeptide(L)'
;MEEQEIVQPVRKLLEAYRRDLEKTAVKPEGPTIGVSNTVSTLAFLYEKVRNAVDIKEEHLLRKNAIHRFLSRRLVSGVTGSQIAKPLIQEMIRARYLKNNAVLEKDALDLAEIIDKYIYLMNVVAENNNGSGLREELFDLVVDLASCEVEEKLCGEEKQEILAQVMYEVIHDDITFRGEEISDEERDVQVF
;
A
#
# COMPACT_ATOMS: atom_id res chain seq x y z
N MET A 1 16.15 -38.19 10.51
CA MET A 1 15.90 -36.76 10.23
C MET A 1 14.43 -36.67 9.91
N GLU A 2 13.61 -36.39 10.92
CA GLU A 2 12.18 -36.16 10.74
C GLU A 2 12.02 -34.86 9.97
N GLU A 3 11.41 -34.92 8.79
CA GLU A 3 10.83 -33.75 8.14
C GLU A 3 9.77 -33.21 9.11
N GLN A 4 10.04 -32.07 9.74
CA GLN A 4 9.01 -31.33 10.46
C GLN A 4 7.93 -30.97 9.44
N GLU A 5 6.75 -31.57 9.59
CA GLU A 5 5.55 -31.20 8.85
C GLU A 5 5.32 -29.71 9.03
N ILE A 6 5.50 -28.95 7.96
CA ILE A 6 5.24 -27.51 7.94
C ILE A 6 3.72 -27.35 8.11
N VAL A 7 3.31 -26.79 9.25
CA VAL A 7 1.91 -26.48 9.55
C VAL A 7 1.31 -25.66 8.40
N GLN A 8 0.10 -26.00 7.95
CA GLN A 8 -0.55 -25.40 6.76
C GLN A 8 -0.48 -23.85 6.69
N PRO A 9 -0.62 -23.09 7.80
CA PRO A 9 -0.47 -21.63 7.81
C PRO A 9 0.94 -21.18 7.41
N VAL A 10 1.99 -21.85 7.92
CA VAL A 10 3.39 -21.57 7.60
C VAL A 10 3.68 -21.86 6.12
N ARG A 11 3.03 -22.88 5.55
CA ARG A 11 3.13 -23.18 4.11
C ARG A 11 2.52 -22.07 3.25
N LYS A 12 1.35 -21.54 3.63
CA LYS A 12 0.74 -20.37 2.96
C LYS A 12 1.65 -19.13 3.02
N LEU A 13 2.27 -18.87 4.18
CA LEU A 13 3.24 -17.78 4.34
C LEU A 13 4.44 -17.95 3.40
N LEU A 14 5.02 -19.14 3.36
CA LEU A 14 6.16 -19.45 2.48
C LEU A 14 5.79 -19.31 1.00
N GLU A 15 4.59 -19.72 0.60
CA GLU A 15 4.08 -19.55 -0.76
C GLU A 15 3.87 -18.08 -1.12
N ALA A 16 3.36 -17.25 -0.20
CA ALA A 16 3.22 -15.82 -0.41
C ALA A 16 4.57 -15.10 -0.54
N TYR A 17 5.52 -15.42 0.35
CA TYR A 17 6.89 -14.89 0.27
C TYR A 17 7.58 -15.31 -1.03
N ARG A 18 7.39 -16.55 -1.46
CA ARG A 18 7.95 -17.06 -2.73
C ARG A 18 7.32 -16.38 -3.95
N ARG A 19 5.99 -16.21 -3.99
CA ARG A 19 5.29 -15.49 -5.06
C ARG A 19 5.77 -14.04 -5.19
N ASP A 20 5.99 -13.36 -4.07
CA ASP A 20 6.50 -11.99 -4.09
C ASP A 20 7.97 -11.91 -4.53
N LEU A 21 8.81 -12.85 -4.08
CA LEU A 21 10.19 -12.96 -4.56
C LEU A 21 10.22 -13.22 -6.08
N GLU A 22 9.30 -14.04 -6.60
CA GLU A 22 9.14 -14.26 -8.03
C GLU A 22 8.61 -13.01 -8.75
N LYS A 23 7.60 -12.30 -8.22
CA LYS A 23 7.12 -11.00 -8.76
C LYS A 23 8.22 -9.94 -8.80
N THR A 24 9.08 -9.86 -7.79
CA THR A 24 10.18 -8.89 -7.75
C THR A 24 11.42 -9.31 -8.54
N ALA A 25 11.60 -10.60 -8.81
CA ALA A 25 12.72 -11.14 -9.61
C ALA A 25 12.40 -11.23 -11.10
N VAL A 26 11.13 -11.45 -11.48
CA VAL A 26 10.68 -11.48 -12.87
C VAL A 26 10.61 -10.05 -13.39
N LYS A 27 11.42 -9.75 -14.42
CA LYS A 27 11.29 -8.47 -15.14
C LYS A 27 9.89 -8.40 -15.75
N PRO A 28 9.18 -7.27 -15.62
CA PRO A 28 7.84 -7.17 -16.19
C PRO A 28 7.87 -7.40 -17.70
N GLU A 29 7.03 -8.31 -18.20
CA GLU A 29 6.86 -8.53 -19.63
C GLU A 29 5.92 -7.45 -20.21
N GLY A 30 6.49 -6.34 -20.68
CA GLY A 30 5.74 -5.25 -21.31
C GLY A 30 6.40 -3.88 -21.15
N PRO A 31 5.80 -2.81 -21.72
CA PRO A 31 6.26 -1.45 -21.48
C PRO A 31 6.12 -1.10 -19.99
N THR A 32 7.23 -0.67 -19.40
CA THR A 32 7.33 -0.29 -17.98
C THR A 32 7.53 1.20 -17.83
N ILE A 33 7.13 1.74 -16.68
CA ILE A 33 7.30 3.16 -16.36
C ILE A 33 8.68 3.38 -15.76
N GLY A 34 9.50 4.21 -16.43
CA GLY A 34 10.86 4.52 -16.03
C GLY A 34 11.13 6.02 -15.96
N VAL A 35 12.05 6.40 -15.08
CA VAL A 35 12.64 7.76 -15.03
C VAL A 35 14.15 7.69 -15.28
N SER A 36 14.68 8.66 -16.04
CA SER A 36 16.13 8.81 -16.24
C SER A 36 16.78 9.25 -14.94
N ASN A 37 17.68 8.44 -14.38
CA ASN A 37 18.31 8.67 -13.09
C ASN A 37 19.81 8.93 -13.25
N THR A 38 20.30 10.09 -12.81
CA THR A 38 21.73 10.40 -12.66
C THR A 38 22.07 10.60 -11.17
N VAL A 39 22.37 9.53 -10.42
CA VAL A 39 22.76 9.62 -8.99
C VAL A 39 23.85 8.59 -8.64
N SER A 40 24.77 8.95 -7.74
CA SER A 40 25.94 8.15 -7.36
C SER A 40 25.62 6.94 -6.46
N THR A 41 26.44 5.89 -6.55
CA THR A 41 26.34 4.63 -5.79
C THR A 41 26.32 4.81 -4.27
N LEU A 42 26.89 5.91 -3.74
CA LEU A 42 26.92 6.20 -2.31
C LEU A 42 25.54 6.61 -1.77
N ALA A 43 24.74 7.33 -2.57
CA ALA A 43 23.37 7.66 -2.22
C ALA A 43 22.47 6.41 -2.21
N PHE A 44 22.73 5.44 -3.08
CA PHE A 44 22.01 4.16 -3.10
C PHE A 44 22.26 3.31 -1.84
N LEU A 45 23.49 3.29 -1.34
CA LEU A 45 23.85 2.60 -0.09
C LEU A 45 23.23 3.28 1.13
N TYR A 46 23.22 4.62 1.17
CA TYR A 46 22.63 5.39 2.26
C TYR A 46 21.10 5.17 2.38
N GLU A 47 20.36 5.19 1.27
CA GLU A 47 18.91 4.91 1.28
C GLU A 47 18.58 3.50 1.76
N LYS A 48 19.40 2.49 1.41
CA LYS A 48 19.20 1.14 1.92
C LYS A 48 19.38 1.02 3.44
N VAL A 49 20.35 1.76 3.99
CA VAL A 49 20.60 1.78 5.44
C VAL A 49 19.49 2.55 6.17
N ARG A 50 19.02 3.67 5.59
CA ARG A 50 17.86 4.42 6.10
C ARG A 50 16.58 3.59 6.14
N ASN A 51 16.24 2.90 5.05
CA ASN A 51 15.03 2.07 4.96
C ASN A 51 15.04 0.90 5.96
N ALA A 52 16.22 0.37 6.31
CA ALA A 52 16.34 -0.70 7.29
C ALA A 52 16.05 -0.25 8.74
N VAL A 53 16.16 1.06 9.02
CA VAL A 53 15.91 1.65 10.34
C VAL A 53 14.44 2.10 10.49
N ASP A 54 13.76 2.43 9.39
CA ASP A 54 12.39 3.00 9.36
C ASP A 54 11.26 1.95 9.10
N ILE A 55 11.55 0.64 9.16
CA ILE A 55 10.64 -0.46 8.73
C ILE A 55 9.22 -0.40 9.36
N LYS A 56 9.02 0.28 10.50
CA LYS A 56 7.70 0.39 11.14
C LYS A 56 6.77 1.48 10.55
N GLU A 57 7.27 2.40 9.73
CA GLU A 57 6.48 3.55 9.24
C GLU A 57 6.49 3.72 7.71
N GLU A 58 7.02 2.76 6.95
CA GLU A 58 7.19 2.92 5.50
C GLU A 58 5.85 3.13 4.77
N HIS A 59 4.82 2.39 5.13
CA HIS A 59 3.45 2.58 4.61
C HIS A 59 2.90 3.98 4.89
N LEU A 60 3.18 4.56 6.07
CA LEU A 60 2.78 5.93 6.40
C LEU A 60 3.53 6.96 5.57
N LEU A 61 4.83 6.76 5.32
CA LEU A 61 5.63 7.64 4.46
C LEU A 61 5.13 7.61 3.01
N ARG A 62 4.79 6.43 2.49
CA ARG A 62 4.20 6.23 1.16
C ARG A 62 2.82 6.89 1.08
N LYS A 63 1.92 6.58 2.03
CA LYS A 63 0.59 7.20 2.13
C LYS A 63 0.68 8.72 2.16
N ASN A 64 1.54 9.28 3.02
CA ASN A 64 1.72 10.73 3.13
C ASN A 64 2.29 11.37 1.85
N ALA A 65 3.15 10.67 1.12
CA ALA A 65 3.65 11.15 -0.16
C ALA A 65 2.57 11.14 -1.25
N ILE A 66 1.73 10.10 -1.27
CA ILE A 66 0.56 10.00 -2.14
C ILE A 66 -0.46 11.09 -1.78
N HIS A 67 -0.78 11.28 -0.50
CA HIS A 67 -1.68 12.33 -0.01
C HIS A 67 -1.23 13.70 -0.51
N ARG A 68 0.01 14.11 -0.24
CA ARG A 68 0.54 15.39 -0.75
C ARG A 68 0.49 15.51 -2.27
N PHE A 69 0.63 14.41 -3.01
CA PHE A 69 0.52 14.43 -4.46
C PHE A 69 -0.93 14.63 -4.90
N LEU A 70 -1.87 13.88 -4.32
CA LEU A 70 -3.29 13.95 -4.62
C LEU A 70 -3.90 15.27 -4.17
N SER A 71 -3.60 15.81 -2.97
CA SER A 71 -4.09 17.13 -2.53
C SER A 71 -3.74 18.24 -3.53
N ARG A 72 -2.61 18.12 -4.22
CA ARG A 72 -2.15 19.10 -5.23
C ARG A 72 -2.75 18.91 -6.61
N ARG A 73 -3.25 17.72 -6.94
CA ARG A 73 -3.65 17.35 -8.31
C ARG A 73 -5.10 16.95 -8.46
N LEU A 74 -5.78 16.58 -7.38
CA LEU A 74 -7.16 16.15 -7.36
C LEU A 74 -8.05 17.40 -7.36
N VAL A 75 -8.07 18.08 -8.51
CA VAL A 75 -8.84 19.30 -8.77
C VAL A 75 -9.95 19.01 -9.78
N SER A 76 -11.03 19.79 -9.79
CA SER A 76 -12.12 19.58 -10.75
C SER A 76 -11.65 19.65 -12.20
N GLY A 77 -12.12 18.72 -13.04
CA GLY A 77 -11.83 18.70 -14.48
C GLY A 77 -10.59 17.90 -14.91
N VAL A 78 -9.89 17.26 -13.97
CA VAL A 78 -8.84 16.28 -14.27
C VAL A 78 -9.41 14.86 -14.35
N THR A 79 -8.71 13.97 -15.04
CA THR A 79 -9.03 12.53 -15.08
C THR A 79 -7.96 11.71 -14.34
N GLY A 80 -8.32 10.54 -13.86
CA GLY A 80 -7.42 9.59 -13.20
C GLY A 80 -6.21 9.26 -14.07
N SER A 81 -6.38 9.14 -15.39
CA SER A 81 -5.30 8.90 -16.35
C SER A 81 -4.24 10.00 -16.38
N GLN A 82 -4.63 11.26 -16.11
CA GLN A 82 -3.70 12.40 -16.01
C GLN A 82 -2.93 12.43 -14.68
N ILE A 83 -3.41 11.71 -13.67
CA ILE A 83 -2.82 11.68 -12.32
C ILE A 83 -1.99 10.41 -12.11
N ALA A 84 -2.49 9.25 -12.56
CA ALA A 84 -1.93 7.93 -12.27
C ALA A 84 -0.47 7.77 -12.71
N LYS A 85 -0.17 8.00 -14.00
CA LYS A 85 1.20 7.85 -14.52
C LYS A 85 2.19 8.83 -13.85
N PRO A 86 1.86 10.13 -13.70
CA PRO A 86 2.72 11.03 -12.93
C PRO A 86 2.88 10.67 -11.46
N LEU A 87 1.85 10.12 -10.81
CA LEU A 87 1.95 9.65 -9.43
C LEU A 87 2.98 8.51 -9.32
N ILE A 88 2.87 7.51 -10.19
CA ILE A 88 3.82 6.39 -10.24
C ILE A 88 5.25 6.91 -10.48
N GLN A 89 5.43 7.87 -11.40
CA GLN A 89 6.73 8.48 -11.65
C GLN A 89 7.29 9.21 -10.42
N GLU A 90 6.47 9.94 -9.68
CA GLU A 90 6.89 10.58 -8.43
C GLU A 90 7.24 9.57 -7.35
N MET A 91 6.48 8.47 -7.22
CA MET A 91 6.80 7.39 -6.28
C MET A 91 8.12 6.69 -6.65
N ILE A 92 8.42 6.51 -7.95
CA ILE A 92 9.70 5.98 -8.41
C ILE A 92 10.85 6.96 -8.11
N ARG A 93 10.65 8.26 -8.35
CA ARG A 93 11.66 9.31 -8.07
C ARG A 93 11.96 9.42 -6.58
N ALA A 94 10.92 9.37 -5.76
CA ALA A 94 10.99 9.36 -4.30
C ALA A 94 11.48 8.01 -3.73
N ARG A 95 11.80 7.03 -4.59
CA ARG A 95 12.33 5.70 -4.24
C ARG A 95 11.37 4.80 -3.45
N TYR A 96 10.09 5.16 -3.38
CA TYR A 96 9.05 4.29 -2.84
C TYR A 96 8.71 3.13 -3.79
N LEU A 97 8.89 3.32 -5.10
CA LEU A 97 8.75 2.26 -6.11
C LEU A 97 10.07 2.01 -6.83
N LYS A 98 10.35 0.74 -7.15
CA LYS A 98 11.51 0.36 -7.96
C LYS A 98 11.32 0.88 -9.40
N ASN A 99 12.40 1.43 -9.97
CA ASN A 99 12.37 1.92 -11.35
C ASN A 99 12.09 0.77 -12.33
N ASN A 100 11.25 1.00 -13.35
CA ASN A 100 10.82 -0.01 -14.33
C ASN A 100 10.12 -1.24 -13.72
N ALA A 101 9.60 -1.15 -12.49
CA ALA A 101 8.90 -2.26 -11.86
C ALA A 101 7.38 -2.26 -12.14
N VAL A 102 6.81 -1.10 -12.48
CA VAL A 102 5.36 -0.93 -12.70
C VAL A 102 5.05 -0.99 -14.19
N LEU A 103 4.07 -1.81 -14.58
CA LEU A 103 3.59 -1.92 -15.96
C LEU A 103 2.69 -0.74 -16.32
N GLU A 104 2.61 -0.38 -17.60
CA GLU A 104 1.64 0.63 -18.05
C GLU A 104 0.18 0.21 -17.81
N LYS A 105 -0.11 -1.10 -17.76
CA LYS A 105 -1.44 -1.60 -17.39
C LYS A 105 -1.82 -1.24 -15.96
N ASP A 106 -0.88 -1.34 -15.02
CA ASP A 106 -1.14 -1.02 -13.61
C ASP A 106 -1.46 0.47 -13.42
N ALA A 107 -0.96 1.33 -14.32
CA ALA A 107 -1.32 2.74 -14.35
C ALA A 107 -2.75 2.98 -14.84
N LEU A 108 -3.33 2.08 -15.65
CA LEU A 108 -4.74 2.13 -16.04
C LEU A 108 -5.64 1.72 -14.88
N ASP A 109 -5.32 0.61 -14.20
CA ASP A 109 -6.04 0.19 -12.98
C ASP A 109 -6.02 1.31 -11.92
N LEU A 110 -4.85 1.95 -11.73
CA LEU A 110 -4.71 3.06 -10.80
C LEU A 110 -5.52 4.30 -11.23
N ALA A 111 -5.65 4.54 -12.54
CA ALA A 111 -6.48 5.62 -13.06
C ALA A 111 -7.96 5.42 -12.70
N GLU A 112 -8.47 4.19 -12.81
CA GLU A 112 -9.85 3.86 -12.43
C GLU A 112 -10.12 4.11 -10.94
N ILE A 113 -9.17 3.75 -10.07
CA ILE A 113 -9.24 4.04 -8.64
C ILE A 113 -9.32 5.56 -8.41
N ILE A 114 -8.45 6.34 -9.06
CA ILE A 114 -8.44 7.80 -8.90
C ILE A 114 -9.73 8.44 -9.46
N ASP A 115 -10.26 7.94 -10.58
CA ASP A 115 -11.51 8.44 -11.18
C ASP A 115 -12.70 8.26 -10.24
N LYS A 116 -12.75 7.17 -9.46
CA LYS A 116 -13.75 6.96 -8.40
C LYS A 116 -13.75 8.11 -7.38
N TYR A 117 -12.57 8.54 -6.95
CA TYR A 117 -12.42 9.62 -5.97
C TYR A 117 -12.67 11.00 -6.56
N ILE A 118 -12.32 11.22 -7.83
CA ILE A 118 -12.69 12.44 -8.57
C ILE A 118 -14.21 12.56 -8.68
N TYR A 119 -14.90 11.46 -9.01
CA TYR A 119 -16.36 11.43 -9.05
C TYR A 119 -16.97 11.77 -7.69
N LEU A 120 -16.50 11.12 -6.61
CA LEU A 120 -16.95 11.41 -5.25
C LEU A 120 -16.77 12.89 -4.89
N MET A 121 -15.62 13.47 -5.21
CA MET A 121 -15.36 14.89 -4.99
C MET A 121 -16.34 15.82 -5.71
N ASN A 122 -16.67 15.51 -6.97
CA ASN A 122 -17.60 16.32 -7.74
C ASN A 122 -19.01 16.27 -7.14
N VAL A 123 -19.49 15.09 -6.76
CA VAL A 123 -20.80 14.93 -6.08
C VAL A 123 -20.84 15.68 -4.75
N VAL A 124 -19.77 15.62 -3.97
CA VAL A 124 -19.67 16.33 -2.68
C VAL A 124 -19.64 17.85 -2.90
N ALA A 125 -18.93 18.33 -3.92
CA ALA A 125 -18.83 19.75 -4.24
C ALA A 125 -20.16 20.34 -4.75
N GLU A 126 -20.96 19.57 -5.48
CA GLU A 126 -22.27 19.99 -5.98
C GLU A 126 -23.34 20.11 -4.87
N ASN A 127 -23.21 19.31 -3.79
CA ASN A 127 -24.21 19.24 -2.72
C ASN A 127 -23.91 20.15 -1.51
N ASN A 128 -22.75 20.81 -1.43
CA ASN A 128 -22.32 21.57 -0.26
C ASN A 128 -22.08 23.06 -0.56
N ASN A 129 -22.89 23.94 0.04
CA ASN A 129 -22.78 25.41 -0.11
C ASN A 129 -21.93 26.10 0.97
N GLY A 130 -21.41 25.35 1.96
CA GLY A 130 -20.60 25.89 3.06
C GLY A 130 -19.09 25.75 2.82
N SER A 131 -18.33 26.83 2.93
CA SER A 131 -16.89 26.85 2.60
C SER A 131 -16.00 26.04 3.54
N GLY A 132 -16.31 25.97 4.84
CA GLY A 132 -15.51 25.23 5.84
C GLY A 132 -15.66 23.72 5.76
N LEU A 133 -16.89 23.22 5.62
CA LEU A 133 -17.18 21.78 5.47
C LEU A 133 -16.56 21.18 4.19
N ARG A 134 -16.34 22.02 3.17
CA ARG A 134 -15.75 21.61 1.90
C ARG A 134 -14.26 21.23 2.03
N GLU A 135 -13.50 21.88 2.91
CA GLU A 135 -12.07 21.61 3.09
C GLU A 135 -11.85 20.32 3.87
N GLU A 136 -12.61 20.09 4.95
CA GLU A 136 -12.55 18.85 5.73
C GLU A 136 -12.97 17.63 4.90
N LEU A 137 -14.04 17.76 4.10
CA LEU A 137 -14.47 16.69 3.20
C LEU A 137 -13.46 16.42 2.09
N PHE A 138 -12.81 17.46 1.57
CA PHE A 138 -11.74 17.29 0.60
C PHE A 138 -10.58 16.49 1.19
N ASP A 139 -10.11 16.86 2.38
CA ASP A 139 -9.01 16.17 3.03
C ASP A 139 -9.36 14.70 3.32
N LEU A 140 -10.58 14.43 3.81
CA LEU A 140 -11.08 13.08 4.03
C LEU A 140 -11.07 12.22 2.75
N VAL A 141 -11.54 12.78 1.63
CA VAL A 141 -11.56 12.07 0.35
C VAL A 141 -10.15 11.81 -0.16
N VAL A 142 -9.25 12.78 -0.02
CA VAL A 142 -7.83 12.61 -0.38
C VAL A 142 -7.17 11.56 0.52
N ASP A 143 -7.46 11.54 1.81
CA ASP A 143 -6.95 10.54 2.75
C ASP A 143 -7.38 9.13 2.36
N LEU A 144 -8.67 8.94 2.05
CA LEU A 144 -9.21 7.65 1.63
C LEU A 144 -8.59 7.20 0.29
N ALA A 145 -8.50 8.12 -0.67
CA ALA A 145 -7.82 7.87 -1.95
C ALA A 145 -6.35 7.47 -1.74
N SER A 146 -5.68 8.11 -0.79
CA SER A 146 -4.26 7.84 -0.52
C SER A 146 -4.05 6.45 0.07
N CYS A 147 -4.95 5.98 0.94
CA CYS A 147 -4.89 4.62 1.48
C CYS A 147 -5.04 3.58 0.37
N GLU A 148 -6.10 3.65 -0.43
CA GLU A 148 -6.35 2.64 -1.47
C GLU A 148 -5.27 2.63 -2.57
N VAL A 149 -4.75 3.81 -2.92
CA VAL A 149 -3.65 3.93 -3.87
C VAL A 149 -2.34 3.36 -3.30
N GLU A 150 -2.07 3.58 -2.03
CA GLU A 150 -0.90 3.02 -1.34
C GLU A 150 -0.97 1.49 -1.33
N GLU A 151 -2.13 0.95 -0.96
CA GLU A 151 -2.40 -0.49 -0.93
C GLU A 151 -2.27 -1.12 -2.33
N LYS A 152 -2.82 -0.48 -3.37
CA LYS A 152 -2.70 -0.97 -4.76
C LYS A 152 -1.26 -0.98 -5.26
N LEU A 153 -0.45 0.01 -4.90
CA LEU A 153 0.92 0.17 -5.43
C LEU A 153 1.97 -0.58 -4.60
N CYS A 154 1.76 -0.67 -3.28
CA CYS A 154 2.77 -1.08 -2.30
C CYS A 154 2.24 -2.11 -1.29
N GLY A 155 1.01 -2.62 -1.49
CA GLY A 155 0.34 -3.53 -0.57
C GLY A 155 1.25 -4.63 -0.06
N GLU A 156 1.36 -4.70 1.26
CA GLU A 156 2.26 -5.63 1.94
C GLU A 156 1.54 -6.96 2.19
N GLU A 157 1.22 -7.69 1.10
CA GLU A 157 0.58 -9.03 1.13
C GLU A 157 1.27 -9.96 2.14
N LYS A 158 2.58 -9.76 2.38
CA LYS A 158 3.37 -10.48 3.38
C LYS A 158 3.04 -10.15 4.82
N GLN A 159 2.80 -8.88 5.15
CA GLN A 159 2.49 -8.48 6.53
C GLN A 159 1.09 -8.95 6.91
N GLU A 160 0.12 -8.86 5.99
CA GLU A 160 -1.22 -9.39 6.19
C GLU A 160 -1.23 -10.90 6.36
N ILE A 161 -0.53 -11.63 5.47
CA ILE A 161 -0.44 -13.10 5.58
C ILE A 161 0.36 -13.50 6.82
N LEU A 162 1.39 -12.75 7.21
CA LEU A 162 2.12 -13.00 8.46
C LEU A 162 1.22 -12.77 9.68
N ALA A 163 0.47 -11.67 9.72
CA ALA A 163 -0.48 -11.37 10.80
C ALA A 163 -1.56 -12.45 10.90
N GLN A 164 -2.14 -12.86 9.77
CA GLN A 164 -3.11 -13.95 9.70
C GLN A 164 -2.53 -15.29 10.17
N VAL A 165 -1.29 -15.61 9.77
CA VAL A 165 -0.62 -16.85 10.20
C VAL A 165 -0.26 -16.80 11.68
N MET A 166 0.18 -15.65 12.19
CA MET A 166 0.40 -15.45 13.63
C MET A 166 -0.90 -15.63 14.41
N TYR A 167 -2.00 -15.04 13.93
CA TYR A 167 -3.33 -15.23 14.50
C TYR A 167 -3.70 -16.72 14.51
N GLU A 168 -3.60 -17.42 13.38
CA GLU A 168 -3.96 -18.85 13.27
C GLU A 168 -3.12 -19.75 14.19
N VAL A 169 -1.82 -19.45 14.39
CA VAL A 169 -0.95 -20.25 15.28
C VAL A 169 -1.18 -19.91 16.75
N ILE A 170 -1.39 -18.64 17.07
CA ILE A 170 -1.49 -18.15 18.45
C ILE A 170 -2.90 -18.36 19.02
N HIS A 171 -3.94 -18.22 18.18
CA HIS A 171 -5.33 -18.40 18.57
C HIS A 171 -5.55 -19.73 19.27
N ASP A 172 -4.99 -20.83 18.74
CA ASP A 172 -5.22 -22.18 19.26
C ASP A 172 -4.39 -22.51 20.52
N ASP A 173 -3.28 -21.80 20.76
CA ASP A 173 -2.32 -22.08 21.85
C ASP A 173 -2.46 -21.13 23.06
N ILE A 174 -3.19 -20.01 22.96
CA ILE A 174 -3.41 -19.12 24.10
C ILE A 174 -4.52 -19.64 25.02
N THR A 175 -4.14 -19.91 26.28
CA THR A 175 -5.06 -20.08 27.40
C THR A 175 -5.09 -18.80 28.23
N PHE A 176 -6.22 -18.07 28.17
CA PHE A 176 -6.42 -16.88 28.99
C PHE A 176 -6.63 -17.31 30.45
N ARG A 177 -5.84 -16.73 31.38
CA ARG A 177 -6.04 -16.92 32.83
C ARG A 177 -6.84 -15.74 33.38
N GLY A 178 -8.14 -15.97 33.62
CA GLY A 178 -9.09 -14.96 34.07
C GLY A 178 -10.54 -15.43 33.86
N GLU A 179 -11.52 -14.57 34.09
CA GLU A 179 -12.96 -14.84 33.84
C GLU A 179 -13.19 -15.41 32.43
N GLU A 180 -14.26 -16.19 32.25
CA GLU A 180 -14.67 -16.73 30.94
C GLU A 180 -14.89 -15.57 29.95
N ILE A 181 -13.90 -15.37 29.07
CA ILE A 181 -13.94 -14.36 28.01
C ILE A 181 -14.73 -14.94 26.84
N SER A 182 -15.60 -14.15 26.20
CA SER A 182 -16.34 -14.61 25.03
C SER A 182 -15.41 -14.83 23.82
N ASP A 183 -15.81 -15.68 22.86
CA ASP A 183 -15.02 -15.94 21.65
C ASP A 183 -14.76 -14.65 20.85
N GLU A 184 -15.71 -13.70 20.83
CA GLU A 184 -15.56 -12.40 20.17
C GLU A 184 -14.50 -11.51 20.84
N GLU A 185 -14.45 -11.50 22.19
CA GLU A 185 -13.44 -10.76 22.94
C GLU A 185 -12.05 -11.41 22.88
N ARG A 186 -12.00 -12.73 22.68
CA ARG A 186 -10.78 -13.48 22.42
C ARG A 186 -10.18 -13.10 21.07
N ASP A 187 -11.00 -13.07 20.02
CA ASP A 187 -10.56 -12.72 18.67
C ASP A 187 -9.97 -11.31 18.61
N VAL A 188 -10.60 -10.34 19.29
CA VAL A 188 -10.12 -8.94 19.36
C VAL A 188 -8.80 -8.80 20.14
N GLN A 189 -8.53 -9.67 21.11
CA GLN A 189 -7.28 -9.60 21.89
C GLN A 189 -6.09 -10.29 21.22
N VAL A 190 -6.33 -11.17 20.24
CA VAL A 190 -5.30 -11.93 19.52
C VAL A 190 -4.91 -11.26 18.19
N PHE A 191 -5.81 -10.47 17.60
CA PHE A 191 -5.61 -9.76 16.33
C PHE A 191 -5.04 -8.35 16.52
#